data_AF-A0AAV6DFJ4-F1
#
_entry.id   AF-A0AAV6DFJ4-F1
#
_cell.length_a   1.000
_cell.length_b   1.000
_cell.length_c   1.000
_cell.angle_alpha   90.00
_cell.angle_beta   90.00
_cell.angle_gamma   90.00
#
_symmetry.space_group_name_H-M   'P 1'
#
loop_
_entity.id
_entity.type
_entity.pdbx_description
1 polymer ?
#
loop_
_entity_poly.entity_id
_entity_poly.type
_entity_poly.pdbx_seq_one_letter_code
_entity_poly.pdbx_strand_id
1 'polypeptide(L)'
;MNERNTPGVGAVLARHGLDCIPEAHCLLRHEGARIDVTGVPAGAEPIARFLHEEPITIDQIGAYKIERHRQFLRGWLARRSEGVRLDLEEAWRIREACIAALGAGSPARSG
;
A
#
# COMPACT_ATOMS: atom_id res chain seq x y z
N MET A 1 0.89 -3.29 -1.87
CA MET A 1 0.28 -2.82 -3.13
C MET A 1 1.05 -3.31 -4.33
N ASN A 2 0.31 -3.55 -5.42
CA ASN A 2 0.77 -3.72 -6.79
C ASN A 2 -0.37 -3.24 -7.73
N GLU A 3 -0.18 -3.32 -9.05
CA GLU A 3 -1.20 -2.84 -10.00
C GLU A 3 -2.54 -3.59 -9.91
N ARG A 4 -2.57 -4.84 -9.42
CA ARG A 4 -3.80 -5.63 -9.35
C ARG A 4 -4.71 -5.21 -8.20
N ASN A 5 -4.13 -5.02 -7.01
CA ASN A 5 -4.88 -4.65 -5.81
C ASN A 5 -4.85 -3.17 -5.49
N THR A 6 -4.06 -2.38 -6.22
CA THR A 6 -4.00 -0.94 -6.10
C THR A 6 -3.75 -0.33 -7.49
N PRO A 7 -4.73 -0.39 -8.42
CA PRO A 7 -4.55 0.11 -9.78
C PRO A 7 -4.07 1.56 -9.84
N GLY A 8 -3.11 1.85 -10.72
CA GLY A 8 -2.49 3.17 -10.87
C GLY A 8 -1.08 3.31 -10.30
N VAL A 9 -0.59 2.32 -9.53
CA VAL A 9 0.76 2.36 -8.92
C VAL A 9 1.83 1.66 -9.75
N GLY A 10 1.44 0.82 -10.71
CA GLY A 10 2.33 -0.07 -11.47
C GLY A 10 3.40 0.68 -12.24
N ALA A 11 3.06 1.84 -12.82
CA ALA A 11 4.03 2.68 -13.51
C ALA A 11 5.11 3.25 -12.57
N VAL A 12 4.75 3.54 -11.31
CA VAL A 12 5.72 4.00 -10.29
C VAL A 12 6.62 2.84 -9.88
N LEU A 13 6.03 1.68 -9.57
CA LEU A 13 6.78 0.49 -9.15
C LEU A 13 7.77 0.02 -10.23
N ALA A 14 7.33 -0.01 -11.49
CA ALA A 14 8.16 -0.44 -12.63
C ALA A 14 9.39 0.45 -12.83
N ARG A 15 9.28 1.78 -12.62
CA ARG A 15 10.43 2.71 -12.69
C ARG A 15 11.51 2.40 -11.65
N HIS A 16 11.15 1.73 -10.57
CA HIS A 16 12.06 1.32 -9.51
C HIS A 16 12.41 -0.18 -9.55
N GLY A 17 11.99 -0.90 -10.60
CA GLY A 17 12.25 -2.33 -10.76
C GLY A 17 11.58 -3.18 -9.68
N LEU A 18 10.38 -2.77 -9.24
CA LEU A 18 9.59 -3.48 -8.23
C LEU A 18 8.30 -4.03 -8.84
N ASP A 19 7.94 -5.26 -8.50
CA ASP A 19 6.63 -5.82 -8.83
C ASP A 19 5.56 -5.43 -7.79
N CYS A 20 6.00 -5.22 -6.56
CA CYS A 20 5.15 -4.85 -5.44
C CYS A 20 5.94 -4.18 -4.33
N ILE A 21 5.22 -3.53 -3.41
CA ILE A 21 5.77 -3.00 -2.16
C ILE A 21 4.73 -3.16 -1.03
N PRO A 22 5.13 -3.46 0.22
CA PRO A 22 4.19 -3.56 1.34
C PRO A 22 3.39 -2.28 1.56
N GLU A 23 2.08 -2.42 1.78
CA GLU A 23 1.16 -1.31 2.04
C GLU A 23 0.23 -1.65 3.21
N ALA A 24 -0.11 -0.66 4.05
CA ALA A 24 -0.88 -0.86 5.28
C ALA A 24 -2.23 -0.13 5.19
N HIS A 25 -3.29 -0.92 5.08
CA HIS A 25 -4.67 -0.41 5.00
C HIS A 25 -5.30 -0.38 6.39
N CYS A 26 -6.21 0.56 6.63
CA CYS A 26 -7.08 0.58 7.80
C CYS A 26 -8.49 0.23 7.32
N LEU A 27 -9.02 -0.88 7.80
CA LEU A 27 -10.35 -1.37 7.43
C LEU A 27 -11.29 -1.21 8.61
N LEU A 28 -12.51 -0.74 8.36
CA LEU A 28 -13.59 -0.79 9.33
C LEU A 28 -14.28 -2.15 9.23
N ARG A 29 -14.54 -2.80 10.37
CA ARG A 29 -15.38 -4.01 10.41
C ARG A 29 -16.74 -3.65 10.99
N HIS A 30 -17.79 -3.85 10.21
CA HIS A 30 -19.17 -3.57 10.62
C HIS A 30 -20.08 -4.68 10.10
N GLU A 31 -20.88 -5.28 10.99
CA GLU A 31 -21.82 -6.37 10.66
C GLU A 31 -21.21 -7.53 9.86
N GLY A 32 -19.95 -7.88 10.16
CA GLY A 32 -19.22 -8.95 9.45
C GLY A 32 -18.63 -8.51 8.10
N ALA A 33 -18.95 -7.32 7.60
CA ALA A 33 -18.33 -6.73 6.42
C ALA A 33 -17.01 -6.04 6.77
N ARG A 34 -16.06 -6.05 5.82
CA ARG A 34 -14.84 -5.24 5.84
C ARG A 34 -15.02 -4.09 4.86
N ILE A 35 -14.96 -2.87 5.37
CA ILE A 35 -15.08 -1.64 4.60
C ILE A 35 -13.69 -1.02 4.54
N ASP A 36 -13.11 -0.95 3.33
CA ASP A 36 -11.86 -0.25 3.12
C ASP A 36 -12.11 1.25 3.01
N VAL A 37 -11.60 2.01 3.98
CA VAL A 37 -11.73 3.47 4.04
C VAL A 37 -10.47 4.18 3.54
N THR A 38 -9.48 3.46 2.99
CA THR A 38 -8.20 4.05 2.56
C THR A 38 -8.20 4.57 1.11
N GLY A 39 -9.37 4.66 0.46
CA GLY A 39 -9.51 5.35 -0.83
C GLY A 39 -8.94 4.61 -2.04
N VAL A 40 -8.97 3.27 -2.03
CA VAL A 40 -8.55 2.47 -3.19
C VAL A 40 -9.52 2.70 -4.36
N PRO A 41 -9.04 2.89 -5.61
CA PRO A 41 -9.91 3.14 -6.76
C PRO A 41 -10.87 1.98 -7.05
N ALA A 42 -12.00 2.32 -7.68
CA ALA A 42 -13.00 1.35 -8.12
C ALA A 42 -12.36 0.31 -9.08
N GLY A 43 -12.71 -0.97 -8.90
CA GLY A 43 -12.18 -2.07 -9.69
C GLY A 43 -10.90 -2.72 -9.14
N ALA A 44 -10.35 -2.22 -8.02
CA ALA A 44 -9.28 -2.91 -7.32
C ALA A 44 -9.71 -4.30 -6.86
N GLU A 45 -8.84 -5.30 -7.03
CA GLU A 45 -9.06 -6.62 -6.45
C GLU A 45 -9.14 -6.49 -4.91
N PRO A 46 -10.17 -7.09 -4.26
CA PRO A 46 -10.25 -7.09 -2.79
C PRO A 46 -8.98 -7.66 -2.17
N ILE A 47 -8.53 -7.09 -1.05
CA ILE A 47 -7.39 -7.64 -0.30
C ILE A 47 -7.83 -8.97 0.32
N ALA A 48 -7.57 -10.06 -0.39
CA ALA A 48 -7.95 -11.41 0.02
C ALA A 48 -6.95 -12.02 1.02
N ARG A 49 -5.70 -11.54 1.04
CA ARG A 49 -4.63 -12.04 1.91
C ARG A 49 -3.90 -10.89 2.58
N PHE A 50 -3.77 -10.97 3.89
CA PHE A 50 -3.00 -10.04 4.70
C PHE A 50 -1.69 -10.69 5.13
N LEU A 51 -0.61 -9.91 5.17
CA LEU A 51 0.61 -10.31 5.85
C LEU A 51 0.43 -10.27 7.38
N HIS A 52 -0.41 -9.36 7.85
CA HIS A 52 -0.76 -9.13 9.25
C HIS A 52 -2.07 -8.35 9.32
N GLU A 53 -2.93 -8.69 10.28
CA GLU A 53 -4.16 -7.97 10.61
C GLU A 53 -4.19 -7.82 12.12
N GLU A 54 -4.39 -6.60 12.63
CA GLU A 54 -4.57 -6.34 14.06
C GLU A 54 -5.59 -5.21 14.28
N PRO A 55 -6.36 -5.26 15.38
CA PRO A 55 -7.18 -4.13 15.77
C PRO A 55 -6.29 -2.96 16.22
N ILE A 56 -6.70 -1.74 15.85
CA ILE A 56 -6.09 -0.49 16.31
C ILE A 56 -7.18 0.44 16.85
N THR A 57 -6.79 1.35 17.75
CA THR A 57 -7.65 2.46 18.18
C THR A 57 -7.51 3.67 17.27
N ILE A 58 -8.41 4.65 17.42
CA ILE A 58 -8.38 5.90 16.64
C ILE A 58 -7.03 6.63 16.83
N ASP A 59 -6.53 6.71 18.07
CA ASP A 59 -5.25 7.37 18.37
C ASP A 59 -4.03 6.67 17.75
N GLN A 60 -4.18 5.39 17.38
CA GLN A 60 -3.12 4.60 16.75
C GLN A 60 -3.05 4.77 15.22
N ILE A 61 -4.00 5.47 14.59
CA ILE A 61 -4.02 5.69 13.14
C ILE A 61 -2.80 6.50 12.68
N GLY A 62 -2.28 7.41 13.51
CA GLY A 62 -1.13 8.25 13.21
C GLY A 62 0.21 7.55 13.41
N ALA A 63 0.96 7.99 14.43
CA ALA A 63 2.35 7.59 14.64
C ALA A 63 2.56 6.07 14.76
N TYR A 64 1.65 5.39 15.46
CA TYR A 64 1.73 3.94 15.65
C TYR A 64 1.65 3.18 14.31
N LYS A 65 0.67 3.53 13.45
CA LYS A 65 0.52 2.91 12.14
C LYS A 65 1.76 3.13 11.27
N ILE A 66 2.32 4.34 11.28
CA ILE A 66 3.55 4.67 10.54
C ILE A 66 4.70 3.77 11.00
N GLU A 67 4.94 3.64 12.30
CA GLU A 67 6.04 2.80 12.80
C GLU A 67 5.81 1.32 12.47
N ARG A 68 4.58 0.80 12.61
CA ARG A 68 4.26 -0.58 12.22
C ARG A 68 4.53 -0.81 10.74
N HIS A 69 4.14 0.11 9.87
CA HIS A 69 4.37 -0.01 8.43
C HIS A 69 5.87 0.00 8.10
N ARG A 70 6.65 0.89 8.74
CA ARG A 70 8.11 0.91 8.60
C ARG A 70 8.75 -0.38 9.09
N GLN A 71 8.27 -0.97 10.18
CA GLN A 71 8.72 -2.28 10.66
C GLN A 71 8.47 -3.38 9.62
N PHE A 72 7.28 -3.45 9.03
CA PHE A 72 6.98 -4.40 7.95
C PHE A 72 7.87 -4.17 6.72
N LEU A 73 8.14 -2.91 6.38
CA LEU A 73 8.98 -2.56 5.25
C LEU A 73 10.44 -2.98 5.49
N ARG A 74 11.00 -2.77 6.69
CA ARG A 74 12.32 -3.29 7.09
C ARG A 74 12.38 -4.81 6.93
N GLY A 75 11.38 -5.52 7.45
CA GLY A 75 11.31 -6.98 7.36
C GLY A 75 11.17 -7.49 5.92
N TRP A 76 10.44 -6.77 5.08
CA TRP A 76 10.35 -7.07 3.65
C TRP A 76 11.68 -6.86 2.94
N LEU A 77 12.36 -5.74 3.15
CA LEU A 77 13.68 -5.46 2.57
C LEU A 77 14.71 -6.52 2.97
N ALA A 78 14.73 -6.94 4.24
CA ALA A 78 15.66 -7.96 4.73
C ALA A 78 15.46 -9.34 4.09
N ARG A 79 14.25 -9.66 3.64
CA ARG A 79 13.93 -10.94 2.97
C ARG A 79 14.14 -10.93 1.47
N ARG A 80 14.39 -9.76 0.87
CA ARG A 80 14.63 -9.65 -0.58
C ARG A 80 16.06 -10.11 -0.89
N SER A 81 16.14 -11.25 -1.57
CA SER A 81 17.40 -11.77 -2.13
C SER A 81 17.70 -11.24 -3.53
N GLU A 82 16.69 -10.74 -4.25
CA GLU A 82 16.76 -10.39 -5.67
C GLU A 82 16.16 -9.00 -5.98
N GLY A 83 16.57 -8.44 -7.12
CA GLY A 83 16.15 -7.12 -7.59
C GLY A 83 16.97 -5.95 -7.04
N VAL A 84 16.45 -4.73 -7.22
CA VAL A 84 17.11 -3.48 -6.81
C VAL A 84 17.27 -3.44 -5.28
N ARG A 85 18.51 -3.23 -4.80
CA ARG A 85 18.77 -2.98 -3.37
C ARG A 85 18.27 -1.59 -3.02
N LEU A 86 17.41 -1.52 -2.01
CA LEU A 86 16.83 -0.28 -1.51
C LEU A 86 17.08 -0.20 0.00
N ASP A 87 17.32 1.00 0.50
CA ASP A 87 17.19 1.26 1.94
C ASP A 87 15.72 1.53 2.33
N LEU A 88 15.50 1.73 3.63
CA LEU A 88 14.17 1.96 4.18
C LEU A 88 13.55 3.27 3.68
N GLU A 89 14.34 4.34 3.55
CA GLU A 89 13.84 5.65 3.13
C GLU A 89 13.50 5.66 1.66
N GLU A 90 14.30 5.00 0.82
CA GLU A 90 14.02 4.81 -0.59
C GLU A 90 12.72 4.03 -0.78
N ALA A 91 12.57 2.91 -0.09
CA ALA A 91 11.35 2.12 -0.13
C ALA A 91 10.13 2.93 0.37
N TRP A 92 10.29 3.69 1.45
CA TRP A 92 9.24 4.56 1.98
C TRP A 92 8.83 5.64 0.97
N ARG A 93 9.81 6.28 0.33
CA ARG A 93 9.57 7.32 -0.67
C ARG A 93 8.91 6.78 -1.94
N ILE A 94 9.26 5.56 -2.36
CA ILE A 94 8.57 4.86 -3.47
C ILE A 94 7.12 4.56 -3.09
N ARG A 95 6.88 4.12 -1.85
CA ARG A 95 5.54 3.91 -1.30
C ARG A 95 4.71 5.20 -1.36
N GLU A 96 5.26 6.33 -0.89
CA GLU A 96 4.56 7.63 -0.96
C GLU A 96 4.28 8.05 -2.41
N ALA A 97 5.22 7.82 -3.32
CA ALA A 97 5.03 8.13 -4.74
C ALA A 97 3.91 7.29 -5.37
N CYS A 98 3.74 6.04 -4.96
CA CYS A 98 2.62 5.21 -5.37
C CYS A 98 1.28 5.81 -4.90
N ILE A 99 1.20 6.24 -3.64
CA ILE A 99 -0.03 6.87 -3.10
C ILE A 99 -0.33 8.18 -3.82
N ALA A 100 0.68 9.01 -4.05
CA ALA A 100 0.52 10.27 -4.78
C ALA A 100 -0.02 10.05 -6.20
N ALA A 101 0.37 8.95 -6.87
CA ALA A 101 -0.14 8.61 -8.20
C ALA A 101 -1.64 8.30 -8.21
N LEU A 102 -2.21 7.79 -7.10
CA LEU A 102 -3.64 7.54 -6.98
C LEU A 102 -4.46 8.83 -6.96
N GLY A 103 -3.92 9.90 -6.37
CA GLY A 103 -4.55 11.23 -6.34
C GLY A 103 -4.38 12.05 -7.63
N ALA A 104 -3.48 11.63 -8.52
CA ALA A 104 -3.15 12.33 -9.76
C ALA A 104 -3.98 11.87 -10.99
N GLY A 105 -4.93 10.95 -10.80
CA GLY A 105 -5.80 10.46 -11.86
C GLY A 105 -6.61 11.58 -12.52
N SER A 106 -6.39 11.80 -13.82
CA SER A 106 -7.23 12.64 -14.68
C SER A 106 -8.69 12.17 -14.68
N PRO A 107 -9.68 13.06 -14.84
CA PRO A 107 -11.08 12.67 -14.94
C PRO A 107 -11.24 11.69 -16.10
N ALA A 108 -11.94 10.58 -15.84
CA ALA A 108 -12.26 9.57 -16.83
C ALA A 108 -12.79 10.24 -18.11
N ARG A 109 -12.11 10.04 -19.24
CA ARG A 109 -12.70 10.35 -20.54
C ARG A 109 -13.84 9.35 -20.75
N SER A 110 -15.06 9.79 -20.48
CA SER A 110 -16.27 9.16 -20.96
C SER A 110 -16.22 9.12 -22.48
N GLY A 111 -16.09 7.90 -23.03
CA GLY A 111 -16.35 7.60 -24.43
C GLY A 111 -17.83 7.37 -24.67
#